data_AF-A0A7S1TCM2-F1
#
_entry.id   AF-A0A7S1TCM2-F1
#
_cell.length_a   1.000
_cell.length_b   1.000
_cell.length_c   1.000
_cell.angle_alpha   90.00
_cell.angle_beta   90.00
_cell.angle_gamma   90.00
#
_symmetry.space_group_name_H-M   'P 1'
#
loop_
_entity.id
_entity.type
_entity.pdbx_description
1 polymer ?
#
loop_
_entity_poly.entity_id
_entity_poly.type
_entity_poly.pdbx_seq_one_letter_code
_entity_poly.pdbx_strand_id
1 'polypeptide(L)'
;HCIMDIDIARNNPNALVHEKLENADQWRGTEVSVTIVGNWTTYRAKVIQYMRMMAIITPYAHFSLRFVEDHSDGTTGGRSLFLNYGRRSETMPSPAKEVKHHPSSVDQLLIKQLISELDPGTTLLKFLTRQFTSIDRALALGLLKELGEGFHETMVVKEIDLNKIRQIHRLFQQIRFKAPDGSCLSPAGEYNLRLGIMKELQPMMVSTFADATGVYEGHPFIVEAAVSLGGANVKHGINVFRFANRIPLLFEGGNDVATKTASSIKWSNYKISLNNDRIGVFCSIVSTKIPFKGTGKEYIADDADEIKRSVRRALHQCCVQLKVKLMRKAALKSKAERKKQLIRYVPDVANCLMTFFSNVVSPSESEEMTKQVKTGRISQTTFVEKLTSYVELVDREQMLDGPDESDEVEMIKLCSRGDALSYSPVVLFGPGTDVTSCVRAQFLSSLEMKRV
;
A
#
# COMPACT_ATOMS: atom_id res chain seq x y z
N HIS A 1 -30.70 -2.98 -23.23
CA HIS A 1 -31.30 -1.90 -22.43
C HIS A 1 -32.39 -2.51 -21.58
N CYS A 2 -32.30 -2.35 -20.26
CA CYS A 2 -33.26 -2.90 -19.33
C CYS A 2 -33.72 -1.80 -18.37
N ILE A 3 -35.03 -1.64 -18.22
CA ILE A 3 -35.63 -0.84 -17.15
C ILE A 3 -36.30 -1.83 -16.21
N MET A 4 -35.92 -1.78 -14.94
CA MET A 4 -36.34 -2.75 -13.94
C MET A 4 -36.88 -2.00 -12.72
N ASP A 5 -37.86 -2.62 -12.08
CA ASP A 5 -38.35 -2.27 -10.74
C ASP A 5 -38.39 -3.56 -9.89
N ILE A 6 -38.68 -3.47 -8.60
CA ILE A 6 -38.73 -4.61 -7.68
C ILE A 6 -40.12 -4.70 -7.05
N ASP A 7 -40.78 -5.86 -7.20
CA ASP A 7 -41.95 -6.19 -6.39
C ASP A 7 -41.49 -6.54 -4.97
N ILE A 8 -41.63 -5.59 -4.06
CA ILE A 8 -41.19 -5.70 -2.67
C ILE A 8 -41.96 -6.81 -1.92
N ALA A 9 -43.24 -7.04 -2.24
CA ALA A 9 -44.06 -8.01 -1.53
C ALA A 9 -43.67 -9.45 -1.86
N ARG A 10 -43.26 -9.69 -3.11
CA ARG A 10 -42.84 -11.02 -3.59
C ARG A 10 -41.34 -11.22 -3.66
N ASN A 11 -40.56 -10.16 -3.41
CA ASN A 11 -39.11 -10.13 -3.54
C ASN A 11 -38.63 -10.63 -4.93
N ASN A 12 -39.33 -10.19 -5.99
CA ASN A 12 -39.04 -10.59 -7.37
C ASN A 12 -38.77 -9.35 -8.24
N PRO A 13 -37.77 -9.40 -9.14
CA PRO A 13 -37.53 -8.32 -10.08
C PRO A 13 -38.67 -8.25 -11.11
N ASN A 14 -39.09 -7.05 -11.45
CA ASN A 14 -40.05 -6.76 -12.49
C ASN A 14 -39.33 -6.04 -13.65
N ALA A 15 -39.19 -6.71 -14.79
CA ALA A 15 -38.59 -6.11 -15.99
C ALA A 15 -39.67 -5.34 -16.76
N LEU A 16 -39.64 -4.01 -16.68
CA LEU A 16 -40.57 -3.12 -17.38
C LEU A 16 -40.22 -3.00 -18.86
N VAL A 17 -38.92 -2.90 -19.15
CA VAL A 17 -38.38 -2.87 -20.51
C VAL A 17 -37.21 -3.84 -20.57
N HIS A 18 -37.18 -4.67 -21.61
CA HIS A 18 -36.05 -5.54 -21.89
C HIS A 18 -35.85 -5.64 -23.40
N GLU A 19 -34.96 -4.80 -23.91
CA GLU A 19 -34.72 -4.67 -25.35
C GLU A 19 -33.24 -4.77 -25.67
N LYS A 20 -32.93 -5.41 -26.79
CA LYS A 20 -31.58 -5.47 -27.33
C LYS A 20 -31.38 -4.32 -28.30
N LEU A 21 -30.59 -3.33 -27.91
CA LEU A 21 -30.17 -2.24 -28.79
C LEU A 21 -29.02 -2.70 -29.69
N GLU A 22 -28.90 -2.08 -30.85
CA GLU A 22 -27.76 -2.29 -31.75
C GLU A 22 -26.48 -1.74 -31.11
N ASN A 23 -25.37 -2.45 -31.27
CA ASN A 23 -24.06 -2.08 -30.71
C ASN A 23 -23.07 -1.77 -31.83
N ALA A 24 -23.35 -0.73 -32.60
CA ALA A 24 -22.54 -0.34 -33.76
C ALA A 24 -21.08 -0.04 -33.37
N ASP A 25 -20.86 0.59 -32.22
CA ASP A 25 -19.52 0.98 -31.74
C ASP A 25 -18.74 -0.16 -31.06
N GLN A 26 -19.28 -1.38 -31.03
CA GLN A 26 -18.72 -2.52 -30.29
C GLN A 26 -18.37 -2.20 -28.83
N TRP A 27 -19.16 -1.33 -28.21
CA TRP A 27 -18.95 -0.91 -26.84
C TRP A 27 -19.03 -2.10 -25.88
N ARG A 28 -18.11 -2.12 -24.90
CA ARG A 28 -18.02 -3.17 -23.87
C ARG A 28 -18.07 -2.51 -22.50
N GLY A 29 -19.13 -2.77 -21.76
CA GLY A 29 -19.29 -2.26 -20.41
C GLY A 29 -20.68 -2.53 -19.87
N THR A 30 -20.98 -1.91 -18.74
CA THR A 30 -22.32 -1.88 -18.18
C THR A 30 -22.54 -0.49 -17.61
N GLU A 31 -23.62 0.15 -18.03
CA GLU A 31 -24.06 1.42 -17.50
C GLU A 31 -25.30 1.15 -16.64
N VAL A 32 -25.30 1.71 -15.43
CA VAL A 32 -26.42 1.61 -14.50
C VAL A 32 -26.81 3.03 -14.11
N SER A 33 -28.07 3.37 -14.36
CA SER A 33 -28.67 4.64 -13.93
C SER A 33 -29.72 4.35 -12.88
N VAL A 34 -29.69 5.09 -11.77
CA VAL A 34 -30.63 4.94 -10.65
C VAL A 34 -31.04 6.33 -10.19
N THR A 35 -32.35 6.53 -10.05
CA THR A 35 -32.91 7.76 -9.47
C THR A 35 -33.13 7.55 -7.98
N ILE A 36 -32.47 8.36 -7.15
CA ILE A 36 -32.61 8.32 -5.69
C ILE A 36 -32.86 9.73 -5.15
N VAL A 37 -33.58 9.82 -4.03
CA VAL A 37 -33.64 11.05 -3.24
C VAL A 37 -32.35 11.16 -2.43
N GLY A 38 -31.64 12.29 -2.54
CA GLY A 38 -30.37 12.48 -1.86
C GLY A 38 -30.05 13.96 -1.60
N ASN A 39 -29.07 14.21 -0.73
CA ASN A 39 -28.61 15.56 -0.38
C ASN A 39 -27.13 15.73 -0.75
N TRP A 40 -26.87 16.27 -1.95
CA TRP A 40 -25.52 16.49 -2.44
C TRP A 40 -24.73 17.48 -1.57
N THR A 41 -25.33 18.60 -1.19
CA THR A 41 -24.65 19.67 -0.43
C THR A 41 -24.03 19.16 0.87
N THR A 42 -24.74 18.27 1.58
CA THR A 42 -24.28 17.70 2.85
C THR A 42 -23.18 16.65 2.65
N TYR A 43 -23.32 15.77 1.67
CA TYR A 43 -22.45 14.60 1.50
C TYR A 43 -21.37 14.75 0.43
N ARG A 44 -21.32 15.88 -0.31
CA ARG A 44 -20.32 16.18 -1.35
C ARG A 44 -18.90 15.87 -0.89
N ALA A 45 -18.52 16.32 0.31
CA ALA A 45 -17.18 16.11 0.85
C ALA A 45 -16.86 14.61 1.04
N LYS A 46 -17.85 13.81 1.46
CA LYS A 46 -17.69 12.35 1.66
C LYS A 46 -17.59 11.61 0.33
N VAL A 47 -18.38 11.98 -0.67
CA VAL A 47 -18.30 11.40 -2.01
C VAL A 47 -16.92 11.68 -2.64
N ILE A 48 -16.45 12.93 -2.55
CA ILE A 48 -15.10 13.29 -3.04
C ILE A 48 -14.02 12.53 -2.28
N GLN A 49 -14.16 12.40 -0.96
CA GLN A 49 -13.22 11.64 -0.13
C GLN A 49 -13.20 10.15 -0.52
N TYR A 50 -14.36 9.53 -0.77
CA TYR A 50 -14.48 8.15 -1.25
C TYR A 50 -13.71 7.96 -2.55
N MET A 51 -13.98 8.81 -3.55
CA MET A 51 -13.35 8.73 -4.87
C MET A 51 -11.83 8.92 -4.79
N ARG A 52 -11.36 9.84 -3.95
CA ARG A 52 -9.93 10.02 -3.72
C ARG A 52 -9.30 8.79 -3.05
N MET A 53 -9.95 8.20 -2.06
CA MET A 53 -9.47 6.97 -1.43
C MET A 53 -9.47 5.79 -2.42
N MET A 54 -10.48 5.68 -3.28
CA MET A 54 -10.50 4.69 -4.37
C MET A 54 -9.30 4.88 -5.31
N ALA A 55 -9.01 6.11 -5.72
CA ALA A 55 -7.87 6.42 -6.57
C ALA A 55 -6.51 6.08 -5.93
N ILE A 56 -6.41 6.13 -4.59
CA ILE A 56 -5.23 5.70 -3.83
C ILE A 56 -5.08 4.17 -3.88
N ILE A 57 -6.12 3.40 -3.57
CA ILE A 57 -6.00 1.94 -3.45
C ILE A 57 -6.00 1.22 -4.82
N THR A 58 -6.46 1.91 -5.88
CA THR A 58 -6.52 1.38 -7.24
C THR A 58 -5.83 2.30 -8.26
N PRO A 59 -4.49 2.46 -8.21
CA PRO A 59 -3.76 3.33 -9.13
C PRO A 59 -3.79 2.85 -10.59
N TYR A 60 -4.26 1.62 -10.83
CA TYR A 60 -4.43 1.01 -12.14
C TYR A 60 -5.79 1.30 -12.79
N ALA A 61 -6.69 1.97 -12.08
CA ALA A 61 -7.98 2.38 -12.59
C ALA A 61 -8.01 3.87 -12.96
N HIS A 62 -8.89 4.21 -13.90
CA HIS A 62 -9.25 5.58 -14.22
C HIS A 62 -10.65 5.86 -13.67
N PHE A 63 -10.81 6.97 -12.94
CA PHE A 63 -12.11 7.37 -12.41
C PHE A 63 -12.44 8.80 -12.80
N SER A 64 -13.67 9.02 -13.24
CA SER A 64 -14.22 10.35 -13.43
C SER A 64 -15.49 10.53 -12.60
N LEU A 65 -15.55 11.59 -11.81
CA LEU A 65 -16.76 12.01 -11.13
C LEU A 65 -17.24 13.32 -11.76
N ARG A 66 -18.47 13.33 -12.25
CA ARG A 66 -19.13 14.53 -12.77
C ARG A 66 -20.39 14.80 -11.96
N PHE A 67 -20.49 16.00 -11.42
CA PHE A 67 -21.72 16.54 -10.85
C PHE A 67 -22.17 17.71 -11.72
N VAL A 68 -23.38 17.60 -12.25
CA VAL A 68 -24.05 18.64 -13.03
C VAL A 68 -25.22 19.12 -12.19
N GLU A 69 -25.23 20.42 -11.88
CA GLU A 69 -26.36 21.07 -11.25
C GLU A 69 -27.34 21.47 -12.35
N ASP A 70 -28.60 21.09 -12.23
CA ASP A 70 -29.63 21.46 -13.19
C ASP A 70 -30.11 22.88 -12.87
N HIS A 71 -29.85 23.83 -13.76
CA HIS A 71 -30.35 25.20 -13.63
C HIS A 71 -31.55 25.37 -14.55
N SER A 72 -32.74 25.32 -13.97
CA SER A 72 -33.96 25.71 -14.68
C SER A 72 -34.03 27.21 -14.99
N ASP A 73 -33.11 28.04 -14.48
CA ASP A 73 -33.25 29.51 -14.40
C ASP A 73 -32.19 30.33 -15.16
N GLY A 74 -31.45 29.73 -16.10
CA GLY A 74 -30.57 30.46 -17.04
C GLY A 74 -29.39 31.23 -16.42
N THR A 75 -29.16 31.11 -15.11
CA THR A 75 -28.02 31.71 -14.41
C THR A 75 -26.78 30.81 -14.58
N THR A 76 -25.89 31.20 -15.49
CA THR A 76 -24.60 30.57 -15.81
C THR A 76 -23.59 30.67 -14.66
N GLY A 77 -23.87 30.03 -13.52
CA GLY A 77 -23.03 30.13 -12.33
C GLY A 77 -22.98 28.93 -11.37
N GLY A 78 -23.62 27.79 -11.68
CA GLY A 78 -23.57 26.65 -10.76
C GLY A 78 -22.23 25.98 -10.66
N ARG A 79 -22.02 25.38 -9.48
CA ARG A 79 -20.77 24.74 -9.08
C ARG A 79 -20.71 23.31 -9.60
N SER A 80 -20.83 23.15 -10.92
CA SER A 80 -20.52 21.89 -11.59
C SER A 80 -19.12 21.43 -11.16
N LEU A 81 -19.00 20.13 -10.88
CA LEU A 81 -17.76 19.53 -10.40
C LEU A 81 -17.36 18.45 -11.38
N PHE A 82 -16.13 18.54 -11.88
CA PHE A 82 -15.51 17.47 -12.63
C PHE A 82 -14.20 17.09 -11.95
N LEU A 83 -14.11 15.85 -11.47
CA LEU A 83 -12.88 15.27 -10.93
C LEU A 83 -12.46 14.12 -11.81
N ASN A 84 -11.18 14.10 -12.17
CA ASN A 84 -10.60 13.05 -12.98
C ASN A 84 -9.36 12.50 -12.27
N TYR A 85 -9.35 11.18 -12.08
CA TYR A 85 -8.27 10.43 -11.47
C TYR A 85 -7.69 9.50 -12.53
N GLY A 86 -6.63 9.95 -13.21
CA GLY A 86 -5.98 9.20 -14.28
C GLY A 86 -5.23 7.95 -13.80
N ARG A 87 -5.10 6.93 -14.65
CA ARG A 87 -4.30 5.73 -14.35
C ARG A 87 -2.82 6.08 -14.14
N ARG A 88 -2.12 5.37 -13.26
CA ARG A 88 -0.68 5.49 -13.01
C ARG A 88 0.10 4.19 -13.06
N SER A 89 -0.57 3.05 -13.10
CA SER A 89 0.04 1.73 -13.24
C SER A 89 -0.75 0.89 -14.23
N GLU A 90 -0.08 0.12 -15.07
CA GLU A 90 -0.73 -0.93 -15.87
C GLU A 90 -0.74 -2.28 -15.13
N THR A 91 0.04 -2.40 -14.06
CA THR A 91 0.19 -3.65 -13.30
C THR A 91 -0.96 -3.81 -12.31
N MET A 92 -1.89 -4.69 -12.65
CA MET A 92 -2.98 -5.09 -11.75
C MET A 92 -2.53 -6.19 -10.78
N PRO A 93 -3.05 -6.21 -9.54
CA PRO A 93 -2.89 -7.34 -8.64
C PRO A 93 -3.51 -8.62 -9.20
N SER A 94 -3.02 -9.78 -8.74
CA SER A 94 -3.64 -11.06 -9.08
C SER A 94 -5.11 -11.09 -8.68
N PRO A 95 -6.02 -11.58 -9.53
CA PRO A 95 -7.43 -11.67 -9.18
C PRO A 95 -7.64 -12.62 -8.00
N ALA A 96 -8.61 -12.30 -7.15
CA ALA A 96 -9.01 -13.19 -6.06
C ALA A 96 -9.53 -14.51 -6.64
N LYS A 97 -9.28 -15.61 -5.94
CA LYS A 97 -9.71 -16.94 -6.36
C LYS A 97 -10.71 -17.49 -5.35
N GLU A 98 -11.73 -18.15 -5.87
CA GLU A 98 -12.64 -18.91 -5.03
C GLU A 98 -11.90 -20.10 -4.41
N VAL A 99 -12.10 -20.28 -3.11
CA VAL A 99 -11.52 -21.39 -2.35
C VAL A 99 -12.58 -22.04 -1.49
N LYS A 100 -12.36 -23.32 -1.21
CA LYS A 100 -13.20 -24.11 -0.30
C LYS A 100 -13.11 -23.58 1.13
N HIS A 101 -14.09 -23.95 1.94
CA HIS A 101 -14.15 -23.51 3.32
C HIS A 101 -13.08 -24.18 4.18
N HIS A 102 -12.55 -23.44 5.16
CA HIS A 102 -11.68 -24.02 6.17
C HIS A 102 -12.55 -24.64 7.28
N PRO A 103 -12.18 -25.81 7.85
CA PRO A 103 -12.98 -26.48 8.87
C PRO A 103 -13.24 -25.61 10.11
N SER A 104 -12.29 -24.77 10.50
CA SER A 104 -12.46 -23.84 11.63
C SER A 104 -13.35 -22.62 11.32
N SER A 105 -13.71 -22.38 10.06
CA SER A 105 -14.48 -21.21 9.64
C SER A 105 -15.95 -21.52 9.36
N VAL A 106 -16.39 -22.77 9.55
CA VAL A 106 -17.75 -23.20 9.17
C VAL A 106 -18.69 -23.30 10.36
N ASP A 107 -19.91 -22.84 10.15
CA ASP A 107 -21.02 -23.01 11.10
C ASP A 107 -21.87 -24.23 10.73
N GLN A 108 -22.70 -24.68 11.69
CA GLN A 108 -23.64 -25.80 11.47
C GLN A 108 -24.58 -25.57 10.28
N LEU A 109 -25.03 -24.32 10.07
CA LEU A 109 -25.90 -23.95 8.95
C LEU A 109 -25.18 -24.13 7.61
N LEU A 110 -23.92 -23.71 7.53
CA LEU A 110 -23.10 -23.84 6.33
C LEU A 110 -22.82 -25.31 6.03
N ILE A 111 -22.49 -26.13 7.05
CA ILE A 111 -22.32 -27.58 6.87
C ILE A 111 -23.61 -28.21 6.30
N LYS A 112 -24.78 -27.82 6.84
CA LYS A 112 -26.08 -28.28 6.33
C LYS A 112 -26.29 -27.88 4.86
N GLN A 113 -25.95 -26.64 4.50
CA GLN A 113 -26.05 -26.15 3.13
C GLN A 113 -25.14 -26.93 2.18
N LEU A 114 -23.87 -27.12 2.55
CA LEU A 114 -22.90 -27.89 1.75
C LEU A 114 -23.32 -29.35 1.55
N ILE A 115 -23.98 -29.93 2.55
CA ILE A 115 -24.58 -31.28 2.44
C ILE A 115 -25.73 -31.28 1.43
N SER A 116 -26.59 -30.25 1.44
CA SER A 116 -27.75 -30.14 0.55
C SER A 116 -27.39 -29.85 -0.92
N GLU A 117 -26.23 -29.25 -1.16
CA GLU A 117 -25.71 -28.97 -2.51
C GLU A 117 -25.08 -30.19 -3.19
N LEU A 118 -24.84 -31.28 -2.44
CA LEU A 118 -24.20 -32.50 -2.93
C LEU A 118 -25.19 -33.58 -3.31
N ASP A 119 -24.74 -34.48 -4.19
CA ASP A 119 -25.49 -35.70 -4.51
C ASP A 119 -25.78 -36.51 -3.23
N PRO A 120 -27.04 -36.92 -2.97
CA PRO A 120 -27.42 -37.63 -1.74
C PRO A 120 -26.63 -38.92 -1.47
N GLY A 121 -26.11 -39.56 -2.53
CA GLY A 121 -25.27 -40.77 -2.45
C GLY A 121 -23.79 -40.51 -2.19
N THR A 122 -23.37 -39.25 -2.01
CA THR A 122 -21.98 -38.91 -1.71
C THR A 122 -21.61 -39.45 -0.34
N THR A 123 -20.50 -40.17 -0.24
CA THR A 123 -19.98 -40.68 1.03
C THR A 123 -19.45 -39.54 1.91
N LEU A 124 -19.57 -39.67 3.24
CA LEU A 124 -19.06 -38.70 4.21
C LEU A 124 -17.55 -38.46 4.08
N LEU A 125 -16.77 -39.49 3.75
CA LEU A 125 -15.33 -39.35 3.50
C LEU A 125 -15.05 -38.41 2.30
N LYS A 126 -15.82 -38.56 1.21
CA LYS A 126 -15.74 -37.66 0.05
C LYS A 126 -16.20 -36.26 0.40
N PHE A 127 -17.23 -36.11 1.22
CA PHE A 127 -17.68 -34.80 1.70
C PHE A 127 -16.57 -34.05 2.44
N LEU A 128 -15.96 -34.68 3.45
CA LEU A 128 -14.92 -34.07 4.27
C LEU A 128 -13.68 -33.67 3.45
N THR A 129 -13.30 -34.49 2.48
CA THR A 129 -12.11 -34.23 1.64
C THR A 129 -12.39 -33.28 0.47
N ARG A 130 -13.61 -33.25 -0.07
CA ARG A 130 -13.95 -32.39 -1.22
C ARG A 130 -14.46 -31.02 -0.83
N GLN A 131 -15.16 -30.85 0.29
CA GLN A 131 -15.79 -29.57 0.63
C GLN A 131 -14.92 -28.65 1.49
N PHE A 132 -13.92 -29.21 2.19
CA PHE A 132 -13.07 -28.43 3.08
C PHE A 132 -11.63 -28.35 2.59
N THR A 133 -10.97 -27.24 2.88
CA THR A 133 -9.52 -27.12 2.80
C THR A 133 -8.87 -27.81 4.00
N SER A 134 -7.57 -28.11 3.90
CA SER A 134 -6.78 -28.67 5.00
C SER A 134 -7.25 -30.03 5.55
N ILE A 135 -8.19 -30.71 4.90
CA ILE A 135 -8.59 -32.10 5.22
C ILE A 135 -8.15 -33.01 4.07
N ASP A 136 -7.07 -33.75 4.31
CA ASP A 136 -6.68 -34.86 3.43
C ASP A 136 -7.42 -36.15 3.80
N ARG A 137 -7.22 -37.20 3.00
CA ARG A 137 -7.90 -38.49 3.23
C ARG A 137 -7.50 -39.11 4.57
N ALA A 138 -6.24 -38.98 4.99
CA ALA A 138 -5.75 -39.58 6.23
C ALA A 138 -6.38 -38.90 7.45
N LEU A 139 -6.42 -37.56 7.44
CA LEU A 139 -7.07 -36.76 8.48
C LEU A 139 -8.57 -37.03 8.49
N ALA A 140 -9.23 -37.10 7.33
CA ALA A 140 -10.66 -37.42 7.26
C ALA A 140 -10.98 -38.77 7.91
N LEU A 141 -10.16 -39.80 7.68
CA LEU A 141 -10.30 -41.10 8.36
C LEU A 141 -10.07 -41.00 9.88
N GLY A 142 -9.10 -40.18 10.31
CA GLY A 142 -8.88 -39.87 11.72
C GLY A 142 -10.09 -39.20 12.37
N LEU A 143 -10.69 -38.20 11.70
CA LEU A 143 -11.89 -37.50 12.15
C LEU A 143 -13.07 -38.46 12.33
N LEU A 144 -13.28 -39.38 11.37
CA LEU A 144 -14.35 -40.37 11.47
C LEU A 144 -14.16 -41.31 12.66
N LYS A 145 -12.92 -41.71 12.96
CA LYS A 145 -12.61 -42.52 14.14
C LYS A 145 -12.89 -41.78 15.44
N GLU A 146 -12.56 -40.49 15.49
CA GLU A 146 -12.76 -39.65 16.68
C GLU A 146 -14.23 -39.32 16.94
N LEU A 147 -15.05 -39.23 15.90
CA LEU A 147 -16.50 -39.08 16.02
C LEU A 147 -17.19 -40.32 16.62
N GLY A 148 -16.57 -41.51 16.50
CA GLY A 148 -17.00 -42.73 17.17
C GLY A 148 -18.23 -43.41 16.57
N GLU A 149 -18.97 -44.15 17.41
CA GLU A 149 -20.13 -44.94 17.00
C GLU A 149 -21.22 -44.06 16.39
N GLY A 150 -21.56 -44.33 15.12
CA GLY A 150 -22.52 -43.54 14.34
C GLY A 150 -21.93 -42.85 13.11
N PHE A 151 -20.60 -42.89 12.92
CA PHE A 151 -19.94 -42.40 11.72
C PHE A 151 -19.10 -43.50 11.06
N HIS A 152 -19.38 -43.78 9.79
CA HIS A 152 -18.68 -44.79 9.00
C HIS A 152 -18.24 -44.22 7.65
N GLU A 153 -17.18 -44.78 7.07
CA GLU A 153 -16.62 -44.29 5.79
C GLU A 153 -17.63 -44.36 4.62
N THR A 154 -18.50 -45.36 4.65
CA THR A 154 -19.53 -45.64 3.65
C THR A 154 -20.84 -44.89 3.91
N MET A 155 -20.98 -44.22 5.06
CA MET A 155 -22.15 -43.40 5.37
C MET A 155 -22.33 -42.34 4.28
N VAL A 156 -23.56 -42.16 3.82
CA VAL A 156 -23.88 -41.17 2.80
C VAL A 156 -24.37 -39.86 3.42
N VAL A 157 -24.16 -38.75 2.72
CA VAL A 157 -24.53 -37.41 3.20
C VAL A 157 -26.03 -37.26 3.49
N LYS A 158 -26.89 -38.04 2.80
CA LYS A 158 -28.35 -38.08 3.04
C LYS A 158 -28.72 -38.55 4.46
N GLU A 159 -27.89 -39.36 5.09
CA GLU A 159 -28.12 -39.93 6.43
C GLU A 159 -27.64 -39.01 7.57
N ILE A 160 -27.05 -37.86 7.21
CA ILE A 160 -26.52 -36.89 8.17
C ILE A 160 -27.68 -36.00 8.65
N ASP A 161 -28.09 -36.21 9.90
CA ASP A 161 -29.10 -35.41 10.58
C ASP A 161 -28.46 -34.23 11.35
N LEU A 162 -29.30 -33.38 11.93
CA LEU A 162 -28.84 -32.21 12.69
C LEU A 162 -27.98 -32.57 13.91
N ASN A 163 -28.17 -33.75 14.51
CA ASN A 163 -27.33 -34.20 15.62
C ASN A 163 -25.92 -34.55 15.13
N LYS A 164 -25.80 -35.27 14.01
CA LYS A 164 -24.49 -35.56 13.41
C LYS A 164 -23.77 -34.31 12.94
N ILE A 165 -24.47 -33.33 12.36
CA ILE A 165 -23.89 -32.02 12.00
C ILE A 165 -23.33 -31.32 13.24
N ARG A 166 -24.06 -31.34 14.36
CA ARG A 166 -23.59 -30.77 15.63
C ARG A 166 -22.32 -31.46 16.15
N GLN A 167 -22.25 -32.79 16.04
CA GLN A 167 -21.07 -33.56 16.43
C GLN A 167 -19.85 -33.24 15.55
N ILE A 168 -20.02 -33.21 14.22
CA ILE A 168 -18.95 -32.80 13.28
C ILE A 168 -18.45 -31.39 13.59
N HIS A 169 -19.37 -30.43 13.75
CA HIS A 169 -19.01 -29.05 14.06
C HIS A 169 -18.26 -28.93 15.40
N ARG A 170 -18.71 -29.65 16.44
CA ARG A 170 -18.02 -29.65 17.74
C ARG A 170 -16.59 -30.19 17.61
N LEU A 171 -16.39 -31.24 16.81
CA LEU A 171 -15.07 -31.79 16.57
C LEU A 171 -14.17 -30.80 15.80
N PHE A 172 -14.71 -30.09 14.80
CA PHE A 172 -13.96 -29.06 14.06
C PHE A 172 -13.47 -27.92 14.96
N GLN A 173 -14.21 -27.58 16.01
CA GLN A 173 -13.79 -26.56 16.98
C GLN A 173 -12.71 -27.05 17.95
N GLN A 174 -12.61 -28.37 18.17
CA GLN A 174 -11.62 -28.97 19.07
C GLN A 174 -10.28 -29.24 18.38
N ILE A 175 -10.30 -29.50 17.08
CA ILE A 175 -9.11 -29.88 16.31
C ILE A 175 -8.42 -28.66 15.73
N ARG A 176 -7.08 -28.67 15.80
CA ARG A 176 -6.24 -27.65 15.18
C ARG A 176 -5.85 -28.05 13.76
N PHE A 177 -6.53 -27.45 12.78
CA PHE A 177 -6.22 -27.64 11.36
C PHE A 177 -5.01 -26.82 10.90
N LYS A 178 -4.42 -27.22 9.77
CA LYS A 178 -3.37 -26.44 9.11
C LYS A 178 -3.94 -25.11 8.62
N ALA A 179 -3.26 -24.02 8.96
CA ALA A 179 -3.60 -22.67 8.52
C ALA A 179 -3.80 -22.59 7.00
N PRO A 180 -4.89 -21.96 6.52
CA PRO A 180 -5.10 -21.71 5.09
C PRO A 180 -4.02 -20.76 4.55
N ASP A 181 -3.75 -20.87 3.26
CA ASP A 181 -2.84 -19.99 2.55
C ASP A 181 -3.52 -18.68 2.12
N GLY A 182 -2.71 -17.66 1.83
CA GLY A 182 -3.20 -16.34 1.39
C GLY A 182 -3.34 -16.21 -0.13
N SER A 183 -3.10 -17.28 -0.90
CA SER A 183 -3.03 -17.22 -2.37
C SER A 183 -4.38 -16.90 -3.04
N CYS A 184 -5.48 -17.08 -2.32
CA CYS A 184 -6.82 -16.73 -2.76
C CYS A 184 -7.13 -15.23 -2.68
N LEU A 185 -6.33 -14.49 -1.91
CA LEU A 185 -6.54 -13.07 -1.67
C LEU A 185 -5.96 -12.20 -2.79
N SER A 186 -6.52 -11.00 -2.93
CA SER A 186 -6.09 -10.00 -3.93
C SER A 186 -5.76 -8.68 -3.21
N PRO A 187 -4.61 -8.61 -2.50
CA PRO A 187 -4.13 -7.36 -1.93
C PRO A 187 -3.79 -6.33 -3.02
N ALA A 188 -3.71 -5.05 -2.67
CA ALA A 188 -3.33 -4.02 -3.64
C ALA A 188 -1.85 -4.18 -4.07
N GLY A 189 -1.01 -4.63 -3.14
CA GLY A 189 0.44 -4.72 -3.24
C GLY A 189 1.11 -3.43 -2.73
N GLU A 190 2.27 -3.58 -2.11
CA GLU A 190 3.08 -2.44 -1.60
C GLU A 190 3.36 -1.41 -2.69
N TYR A 191 3.71 -1.87 -3.90
CA TYR A 191 4.00 -1.02 -5.04
C TYR A 191 2.81 -0.14 -5.44
N ASN A 192 1.63 -0.76 -5.63
CA ASN A 192 0.43 -0.02 -6.03
C ASN A 192 -0.03 0.93 -4.92
N LEU A 193 0.00 0.50 -3.66
CA LEU A 193 -0.35 1.36 -2.53
C LEU A 193 0.59 2.57 -2.46
N ARG A 194 1.91 2.37 -2.62
CA ARG A 194 2.91 3.45 -2.68
C ARG A 194 2.62 4.43 -3.81
N LEU A 195 2.37 3.92 -5.01
CA LEU A 195 2.08 4.74 -6.19
C LEU A 195 0.81 5.57 -6.01
N GLY A 196 -0.27 4.97 -5.51
CA GLY A 196 -1.53 5.67 -5.30
C GLY A 196 -1.42 6.79 -4.27
N ILE A 197 -0.70 6.55 -3.16
CA ILE A 197 -0.42 7.58 -2.16
C ILE A 197 0.42 8.72 -2.76
N MET A 198 1.48 8.39 -3.49
CA MET A 198 2.34 9.41 -4.13
C MET A 198 1.57 10.26 -5.14
N LYS A 199 0.71 9.63 -5.93
CA LYS A 199 -0.11 10.29 -6.95
C LYS A 199 -1.11 11.27 -6.33
N GLU A 200 -1.92 10.79 -5.39
CA GLU A 200 -3.10 11.54 -4.93
C GLU A 200 -2.81 12.52 -3.80
N LEU A 201 -1.79 12.24 -2.98
CA LEU A 201 -1.49 13.06 -1.81
C LEU A 201 -0.17 13.83 -1.93
N GLN A 202 0.72 13.43 -2.85
CA GLN A 202 2.03 14.04 -3.06
C GLN A 202 2.79 14.30 -1.74
N PRO A 203 2.98 13.27 -0.89
CA PRO A 203 3.72 13.43 0.35
C PRO A 203 5.21 13.62 0.08
N MET A 204 5.93 14.18 1.05
CA MET A 204 7.38 14.33 0.98
C MET A 204 8.10 12.98 1.08
N MET A 205 7.56 12.08 1.91
CA MET A 205 8.08 10.74 2.11
C MET A 205 6.94 9.76 2.31
N VAL A 206 7.16 8.52 1.87
CA VAL A 206 6.25 7.39 2.09
C VAL A 206 7.06 6.11 2.35
N SER A 207 6.48 5.25 3.18
CA SER A 207 6.89 3.87 3.38
C SER A 207 5.65 2.99 3.31
N THR A 208 5.80 1.81 2.71
CA THR A 208 4.77 0.80 2.57
C THR A 208 5.30 -0.53 3.07
N PHE A 209 4.41 -1.37 3.58
CA PHE A 209 4.74 -2.71 4.04
C PHE A 209 3.50 -3.61 3.98
N ALA A 210 3.65 -4.82 3.44
CA ALA A 210 2.66 -5.87 3.49
C ALA A 210 3.12 -6.96 4.47
N ASP A 211 2.29 -7.24 5.47
CA ASP A 211 2.57 -8.31 6.43
C ASP A 211 2.34 -9.70 5.82
N ALA A 212 2.96 -10.72 6.40
CA ALA A 212 2.72 -12.10 6.02
C ALA A 212 1.25 -12.49 6.27
N THR A 213 0.75 -13.48 5.52
CA THR A 213 -0.62 -13.98 5.68
C THR A 213 -0.88 -14.43 7.12
N GLY A 214 -1.87 -13.80 7.75
CA GLY A 214 -2.43 -14.21 9.02
C GLY A 214 -3.71 -15.03 8.82
N VAL A 215 -4.21 -15.62 9.91
CA VAL A 215 -5.47 -16.37 9.91
C VAL A 215 -6.31 -15.90 11.09
N TYR A 216 -7.59 -15.64 10.84
CA TYR A 216 -8.57 -15.29 11.87
C TYR A 216 -9.83 -16.11 11.64
N GLU A 217 -10.27 -16.89 12.64
CA GLU A 217 -11.45 -17.78 12.54
C GLU A 217 -11.42 -18.70 11.29
N GLY A 218 -10.25 -19.21 10.92
CA GLY A 218 -10.09 -20.04 9.72
C GLY A 218 -10.13 -19.29 8.38
N HIS A 219 -10.22 -17.96 8.39
CA HIS A 219 -10.11 -17.13 7.19
C HIS A 219 -8.70 -16.54 7.05
N PRO A 220 -8.02 -16.71 5.91
CA PRO A 220 -6.75 -16.06 5.66
C PRO A 220 -6.96 -14.56 5.49
N PHE A 221 -6.04 -13.75 6.02
CA PHE A 221 -6.03 -12.30 5.82
C PHE A 221 -4.61 -11.78 5.58
N ILE A 222 -4.51 -10.66 4.88
CA ILE A 222 -3.27 -9.90 4.65
C ILE A 222 -3.53 -8.45 5.06
N VAL A 223 -2.56 -7.86 5.75
CA VAL A 223 -2.59 -6.44 6.12
C VAL A 223 -1.50 -5.70 5.37
N GLU A 224 -1.91 -4.66 4.65
CA GLU A 224 -1.02 -3.74 3.95
C GLU A 224 -1.10 -2.38 4.63
N ALA A 225 0.03 -1.85 5.05
CA ALA A 225 0.12 -0.56 5.68
C ALA A 225 1.00 0.39 4.90
N ALA A 226 0.72 1.68 5.05
CA ALA A 226 1.63 2.73 4.62
C ALA A 226 1.64 3.87 5.64
N VAL A 227 2.77 4.56 5.73
CA VAL A 227 2.88 5.81 6.47
C VAL A 227 3.51 6.85 5.55
N SER A 228 2.89 8.02 5.47
CA SER A 228 3.37 9.15 4.69
C SER A 228 3.56 10.39 5.55
N LEU A 229 4.53 11.23 5.20
CA LEU A 229 4.78 12.53 5.83
C LEU A 229 4.60 13.65 4.81
N GLY A 230 3.80 14.65 5.17
CA GLY A 230 3.43 15.76 4.30
C GLY A 230 2.20 15.47 3.44
N GLY A 231 2.05 16.24 2.36
CA GLY A 231 0.97 16.12 1.39
C GLY A 231 0.03 17.32 1.38
N ALA A 232 -0.48 17.64 0.19
CA ALA A 232 -1.30 18.83 -0.05
C ALA A 232 -2.66 18.79 0.70
N ASN A 233 -3.19 17.57 0.91
CA ASN A 233 -4.54 17.35 1.42
C ASN A 233 -4.58 16.56 2.75
N VAL A 234 -3.49 16.60 3.51
CA VAL A 234 -3.34 15.94 4.82
C VAL A 234 -3.24 17.01 5.90
N LYS A 235 -4.05 16.93 6.96
CA LYS A 235 -4.02 17.91 8.06
C LYS A 235 -2.84 17.62 9.01
N HIS A 236 -2.44 18.58 9.83
CA HIS A 236 -1.48 18.32 10.90
C HIS A 236 -2.02 17.25 11.87
N GLY A 237 -1.15 16.40 12.38
CA GLY A 237 -1.51 15.23 13.17
C GLY A 237 -1.78 13.98 12.32
N ILE A 238 -2.44 13.00 12.93
CA ILE A 238 -2.69 11.68 12.35
C ILE A 238 -3.96 11.71 11.50
N ASN A 239 -3.83 11.35 10.23
CA ASN A 239 -4.95 11.17 9.29
C ASN A 239 -4.97 9.71 8.86
N VAL A 240 -6.01 8.98 9.24
CA VAL A 240 -6.10 7.53 8.98
C VAL A 240 -7.01 7.27 7.78
N PHE A 241 -6.48 6.53 6.81
CA PHE A 241 -7.13 6.05 5.61
C PHE A 241 -7.27 4.54 5.72
N ARG A 242 -8.51 4.07 5.72
CA ARG A 242 -8.84 2.68 6.04
C ARG A 242 -9.46 2.01 4.83
N PHE A 243 -9.04 0.79 4.57
CA PHE A 243 -9.54 -0.02 3.48
C PHE A 243 -9.83 -1.44 3.97
N ALA A 244 -10.94 -2.00 3.52
CA ALA A 244 -11.26 -3.40 3.69
C ALA A 244 -11.58 -4.00 2.33
N ASN A 245 -10.87 -5.06 1.91
CA ASN A 245 -11.03 -5.67 0.58
C ASN A 245 -11.00 -4.65 -0.59
N ARG A 246 -10.08 -3.67 -0.51
CA ARG A 246 -9.94 -2.52 -1.45
C ARG A 246 -11.09 -1.50 -1.44
N ILE A 247 -12.00 -1.58 -0.47
CA ILE A 247 -13.11 -0.63 -0.29
C ILE A 247 -12.72 0.39 0.80
N PRO A 248 -12.77 1.70 0.51
CA PRO A 248 -12.56 2.75 1.51
C PRO A 248 -13.64 2.75 2.59
N LEU A 249 -13.21 2.88 3.85
CA LEU A 249 -14.11 3.00 5.01
C LEU A 249 -14.14 4.44 5.51
N LEU A 250 -15.28 5.12 5.37
CA LEU A 250 -15.39 6.57 5.61
C LEU A 250 -15.99 6.95 6.96
N PHE A 251 -16.89 6.13 7.51
CA PHE A 251 -17.61 6.44 8.74
C PHE A 251 -17.02 5.67 9.94
N GLU A 252 -17.38 6.13 11.13
CA GLU A 252 -17.05 5.48 12.41
C GLU A 252 -15.55 5.18 12.65
N GLY A 253 -14.67 5.95 12.00
CA GLY A 253 -13.23 5.69 12.02
C GLY A 253 -12.58 5.75 13.40
N GLY A 254 -13.19 6.37 14.41
CA GLY A 254 -12.65 6.44 15.77
C GLY A 254 -12.56 5.08 16.47
N ASN A 255 -13.46 4.15 16.15
CA ASN A 255 -13.51 2.83 16.78
C ASN A 255 -12.73 1.75 16.03
N ASP A 256 -12.16 2.10 14.87
CA ASP A 256 -11.47 1.18 14.00
C ASP A 256 -10.10 0.76 14.55
N VAL A 257 -9.74 -0.52 14.36
CA VAL A 257 -8.47 -1.10 14.77
C VAL A 257 -7.27 -0.34 14.21
N ALA A 258 -7.33 0.15 12.96
CA ALA A 258 -6.26 0.92 12.34
C ALA A 258 -6.07 2.26 13.06
N THR A 259 -7.16 2.96 13.34
CA THR A 259 -7.13 4.26 14.03
C THR A 259 -6.66 4.11 15.47
N LYS A 260 -7.21 3.15 16.22
CA LYS A 260 -6.76 2.87 17.59
C LYS A 260 -5.28 2.49 17.63
N THR A 261 -4.84 1.67 16.68
CA THR A 261 -3.42 1.27 16.59
C THR A 261 -2.54 2.47 16.26
N ALA A 262 -2.89 3.29 15.27
CA ALA A 262 -2.15 4.50 14.90
C ALA A 262 -2.02 5.50 16.06
N SER A 263 -3.10 5.71 16.82
CA SER A 263 -3.10 6.56 18.02
C SER A 263 -2.25 6.01 19.16
N SER A 264 -2.09 4.68 19.26
CA SER A 264 -1.28 4.03 20.30
C SER A 264 0.23 4.10 20.06
N ILE A 265 0.66 4.45 18.83
CA ILE A 265 2.07 4.50 18.47
C ILE A 265 2.74 5.73 19.11
N LYS A 266 3.90 5.53 19.75
CA LYS A 266 4.76 6.62 20.23
C LYS A 266 5.57 7.21 19.06
N TRP A 267 4.97 8.11 18.30
CA TRP A 267 5.55 8.72 17.08
C TRP A 267 6.91 9.41 17.28
N SER A 268 7.15 9.98 18.46
CA SER A 268 8.41 10.63 18.83
C SER A 268 9.62 9.69 18.73
N ASN A 269 9.46 8.39 18.98
CA ASN A 269 10.51 7.38 18.87
C ASN A 269 11.03 7.23 17.42
N TYR A 270 10.22 7.65 16.46
CA TYR A 270 10.51 7.60 15.02
C TYR A 270 10.89 8.96 14.44
N LYS A 271 11.17 9.96 15.30
CA LYS A 271 11.49 11.35 14.91
C LYS A 271 10.35 12.06 14.19
N ILE A 272 9.11 11.68 14.48
CA ILE A 272 7.89 12.29 13.94
C ILE A 272 7.17 13.02 15.07
N SER A 273 6.77 14.26 14.82
CA SER A 273 6.07 15.14 15.76
C SER A 273 4.60 15.30 15.37
N LEU A 274 3.69 14.89 16.26
CA LEU A 274 2.25 14.96 16.02
C LEU A 274 1.72 16.38 15.78
N ASN A 275 2.32 17.38 16.41
CA ASN A 275 1.82 18.76 16.34
C ASN A 275 2.26 19.47 15.06
N ASN A 276 3.43 19.08 14.51
CA ASN A 276 4.06 19.79 13.40
C ASN A 276 3.96 19.01 12.08
N ASP A 277 3.89 17.68 12.14
CA ASP A 277 3.89 16.85 10.95
C ASP A 277 2.48 16.51 10.48
N ARG A 278 2.32 16.44 9.16
CA ARG A 278 1.11 15.93 8.50
C ARG A 278 1.32 14.45 8.25
N ILE A 279 0.70 13.60 9.06
CA ILE A 279 0.93 12.15 9.05
C ILE A 279 -0.26 11.48 8.37
N GLY A 280 0.00 10.80 7.26
CA GLY A 280 -0.96 9.92 6.60
C GLY A 280 -0.70 8.49 7.01
N VAL A 281 -1.69 7.82 7.59
CA VAL A 281 -1.63 6.39 7.94
C VAL A 281 -2.62 5.64 7.08
N PHE A 282 -2.17 4.66 6.32
CA PHE A 282 -2.99 3.86 5.43
C PHE A 282 -2.98 2.43 5.92
N CYS A 283 -4.14 1.80 6.00
CA CYS A 283 -4.27 0.40 6.39
C CYS A 283 -5.31 -0.27 5.52
N SER A 284 -4.90 -1.30 4.78
CA SER A 284 -5.74 -2.16 3.94
C SER A 284 -5.76 -3.56 4.54
N ILE A 285 -6.95 -4.03 4.94
CA ILE A 285 -7.14 -5.39 5.43
C ILE A 285 -7.88 -6.17 4.35
N VAL A 286 -7.29 -7.27 3.90
CA VAL A 286 -7.84 -8.11 2.83
C VAL A 286 -8.05 -9.51 3.37
N SER A 287 -9.27 -10.04 3.29
CA SER A 287 -9.67 -11.34 3.83
C SER A 287 -10.86 -11.90 3.05
N THR A 288 -11.04 -13.23 3.08
CA THR A 288 -12.29 -13.86 2.61
C THR A 288 -13.50 -13.45 3.46
N LYS A 289 -13.28 -13.14 4.74
CA LYS A 289 -14.30 -12.61 5.67
C LYS A 289 -13.69 -11.52 6.53
N ILE A 290 -14.22 -10.31 6.42
CA ILE A 290 -13.80 -9.18 7.25
C ILE A 290 -14.72 -9.10 8.48
N PRO A 291 -14.17 -9.07 9.71
CA PRO A 291 -14.97 -8.96 10.93
C PRO A 291 -15.43 -7.52 11.17
N PHE A 292 -16.39 -7.07 10.36
CA PHE A 292 -17.02 -5.76 10.56
C PHE A 292 -17.84 -5.71 11.84
N LYS A 293 -17.81 -4.58 12.53
CA LYS A 293 -18.73 -4.32 13.65
C LYS A 293 -19.94 -3.57 13.11
N GLY A 294 -21.14 -4.14 13.31
CA GLY A 294 -22.40 -3.59 12.79
C GLY A 294 -22.72 -4.00 11.36
N THR A 295 -23.98 -3.81 10.96
CA THR A 295 -24.50 -4.21 9.64
C THR A 295 -24.05 -3.30 8.50
N GLY A 296 -23.67 -2.05 8.81
CA GLY A 296 -23.23 -1.06 7.82
C GLY A 296 -21.83 -1.29 7.26
N LYS A 297 -21.01 -2.18 7.86
CA LYS A 297 -19.64 -2.50 7.41
C LYS A 297 -18.69 -1.29 7.37
N GLU A 298 -18.78 -0.41 8.36
CA GLU A 298 -18.05 0.87 8.38
C GLU A 298 -16.69 0.82 9.09
N TYR A 299 -16.48 -0.14 9.99
CA TYR A 299 -15.21 -0.29 10.70
C TYR A 299 -14.96 -1.73 11.16
N ILE A 300 -13.68 -2.01 11.42
CA ILE A 300 -13.20 -3.26 12.01
C ILE A 300 -12.79 -2.96 13.45
N ALA A 301 -13.41 -3.61 14.42
CA ALA A 301 -13.12 -3.38 15.83
C ALA A 301 -11.77 -4.00 16.24
N ASP A 302 -11.29 -3.66 17.44
CA ASP A 302 -10.01 -4.13 17.98
C ASP A 302 -10.14 -5.40 18.85
N ASP A 303 -11.24 -6.13 18.69
CA ASP A 303 -11.52 -7.44 19.31
C ASP A 303 -10.85 -8.60 18.56
N ALA A 304 -10.54 -8.45 17.28
CA ALA A 304 -9.76 -9.41 16.50
C ALA A 304 -8.24 -9.26 16.78
N ASP A 305 -7.73 -9.95 17.79
CA ASP A 305 -6.34 -9.83 18.26
C ASP A 305 -5.28 -10.22 17.21
N GLU A 306 -5.55 -11.22 16.37
CA GLU A 306 -4.68 -11.62 15.25
C GLU A 306 -4.49 -10.47 14.26
N ILE A 307 -5.60 -9.84 13.86
CA ILE A 307 -5.61 -8.72 12.91
C ILE A 307 -4.93 -7.51 13.56
N LYS A 308 -5.29 -7.17 14.80
CA LYS A 308 -4.68 -6.07 15.56
C LYS A 308 -3.16 -6.20 15.68
N ARG A 309 -2.66 -7.42 15.95
CA ARG A 309 -1.22 -7.69 16.00
C ARG A 309 -0.55 -7.48 14.63
N SER A 310 -1.18 -7.93 13.55
CA SER A 310 -0.67 -7.73 12.18
C SER A 310 -0.66 -6.25 11.77
N VAL A 311 -1.75 -5.51 12.02
CA VAL A 311 -1.83 -4.05 11.80
C VAL A 311 -0.72 -3.32 12.55
N ARG A 312 -0.50 -3.66 13.83
CA ARG A 312 0.58 -3.07 14.63
C ARG A 312 1.96 -3.35 14.04
N ARG A 313 2.23 -4.60 13.64
CA ARG A 313 3.51 -4.95 13.00
C ARG A 313 3.72 -4.17 11.71
N ALA A 314 2.72 -4.13 10.83
CA ALA A 314 2.82 -3.46 9.53
C ALA A 314 3.08 -1.95 9.69
N LEU A 315 2.37 -1.29 10.60
CA LEU A 315 2.59 0.12 10.90
C LEU A 315 3.97 0.38 11.53
N HIS A 316 4.41 -0.47 12.47
CA HIS A 316 5.74 -0.34 13.06
C HIS A 316 6.85 -0.48 12.01
N GLN A 317 6.74 -1.43 11.08
CA GLN A 317 7.71 -1.58 10.00
C GLN A 317 7.78 -0.33 9.11
N CYS A 318 6.63 0.25 8.77
CA CYS A 318 6.59 1.50 8.02
C CYS A 318 7.29 2.66 8.78
N CYS A 319 7.04 2.77 10.08
CA CYS A 319 7.68 3.78 10.93
C CYS A 319 9.20 3.59 11.04
N VAL A 320 9.68 2.35 11.13
CA VAL A 320 11.12 2.04 11.15
C VAL A 320 11.78 2.45 9.82
N GLN A 321 11.18 2.10 8.68
CA GLN A 321 11.68 2.51 7.38
C GLN A 321 11.71 4.04 7.20
N LEU A 322 10.66 4.74 7.63
CA LEU A 322 10.62 6.21 7.58
C LEU A 322 11.68 6.85 8.48
N LYS A 323 11.91 6.30 9.68
CA LYS A 323 12.94 6.80 10.59
C LYS A 323 14.32 6.81 9.92
N VAL A 324 14.67 5.76 9.19
CA VAL A 324 15.93 5.69 8.44
C VAL A 324 16.00 6.82 7.40
N LYS A 325 14.94 7.02 6.62
CA LYS A 325 14.86 8.10 5.60
C LYS A 325 14.96 9.49 6.22
N LEU A 326 14.28 9.73 7.35
CA LEU A 326 14.35 11.00 8.08
C LEU A 326 15.74 11.28 8.63
N MET A 327 16.37 10.28 9.24
CA MET A 327 17.73 10.41 9.77
C MET A 327 18.74 10.68 8.65
N ARG A 328 18.61 10.01 7.49
CA ARG A 328 19.45 10.29 6.32
C ARG A 328 19.27 11.73 5.83
N LYS A 329 18.03 12.20 5.70
CA LYS A 329 17.75 13.60 5.30
C LYS A 329 18.29 14.62 6.30
N ALA A 330 18.16 14.35 7.61
CA ALA A 330 18.67 15.23 8.66
C ALA A 330 20.21 15.29 8.64
N ALA A 331 20.87 14.15 8.41
CA ALA A 331 22.32 14.10 8.28
C ALA A 331 22.80 14.90 7.06
N LEU A 332 22.17 14.73 5.89
CA LEU A 332 22.48 15.51 4.68
C LEU A 332 22.28 17.01 4.90
N LYS A 333 21.19 17.40 5.57
CA LYS A 333 20.95 18.80 5.93
C LYS A 333 22.03 19.35 6.87
N SER A 334 22.44 18.57 7.87
CA SER A 334 23.50 18.98 8.80
C SER A 334 24.86 19.11 8.12
N LYS A 335 25.19 18.22 7.18
CA LYS A 335 26.41 18.33 6.35
C LYS A 335 26.39 19.60 5.49
N ALA A 336 25.28 19.85 4.79
CA ALA A 336 25.11 21.04 3.96
C ALA A 336 25.18 22.35 4.77
N GLU A 337 24.57 22.38 5.96
CA GLU A 337 24.62 23.55 6.85
C GLU A 337 26.03 23.76 7.40
N ARG A 338 26.74 22.69 7.78
CA ARG A 338 28.15 22.77 8.18
C ARG A 338 29.01 23.34 7.06
N LYS A 339 28.87 22.86 5.82
CA LYS A 339 29.58 23.40 4.65
C LYS A 339 29.31 24.89 4.47
N LYS A 340 28.04 25.29 4.52
CA LYS A 340 27.63 26.70 4.40
C LYS A 340 28.25 27.57 5.50
N GLN A 341 28.27 27.08 6.74
CA GLN A 341 28.91 27.78 7.85
C GLN A 341 30.43 27.89 7.68
N LEU A 342 31.11 26.83 7.26
CA LEU A 342 32.55 26.86 6.98
C LEU A 342 32.88 27.89 5.91
N ILE A 343 32.16 27.89 4.78
CA ILE A 343 32.33 28.87 3.70
C ILE A 343 32.14 30.30 4.21
N ARG A 344 31.16 30.53 5.10
CA ARG A 344 30.92 31.86 5.69
C ARG A 344 32.11 32.38 6.50
N TYR A 345 32.86 31.52 7.19
CA TYR A 345 34.03 31.91 7.98
C TYR A 345 35.33 31.99 7.19
N VAL A 346 35.36 31.50 5.94
CA VAL A 346 36.57 31.52 5.11
C VAL A 346 37.20 32.93 4.99
N PRO A 347 36.45 34.02 4.75
CA PRO A 347 37.04 35.36 4.64
C PRO A 347 37.71 35.82 5.93
N ASP A 348 37.10 35.53 7.09
CA ASP A 348 37.64 35.91 8.39
C ASP A 348 38.92 35.13 8.72
N VAL A 349 38.93 33.83 8.44
CA VAL A 349 40.13 32.99 8.61
C VAL A 349 41.23 33.44 7.66
N ALA A 350 40.91 33.73 6.40
CA ALA A 350 41.88 34.25 5.43
C ALA A 350 42.49 35.59 5.90
N ASN A 351 41.68 36.49 6.46
CA ASN A 351 42.15 37.74 7.07
C ASN A 351 43.08 37.52 8.26
N CYS A 352 42.71 36.62 9.17
CA CYS A 352 43.54 36.26 10.32
C CYS A 352 44.88 35.65 9.89
N LEU A 353 44.87 34.73 8.91
CA LEU A 353 46.09 34.12 8.37
C LEU A 353 46.98 35.17 7.70
N MET A 354 46.41 36.07 6.89
CA MET A 354 47.14 37.18 6.28
C MET A 354 47.80 38.07 7.35
N THR A 355 47.06 38.43 8.39
CA THR A 355 47.56 39.27 9.49
C THR A 355 48.67 38.57 10.28
N PHE A 356 48.48 37.29 10.59
CA PHE A 356 49.46 36.46 11.27
C PHE A 356 50.77 36.36 10.47
N PHE A 357 50.71 35.91 9.22
CA PHE A 357 51.91 35.76 8.39
C PHE A 357 52.59 37.10 8.06
N SER A 358 51.86 38.21 8.11
CA SER A 358 52.45 39.55 7.97
C SER A 358 53.25 39.96 9.21
N ASN A 359 52.77 39.62 10.40
CA ASN A 359 53.33 40.04 11.69
C ASN A 359 54.39 39.09 12.27
N VAL A 360 54.49 37.86 11.76
CA VAL A 360 55.51 36.92 12.23
C VAL A 360 56.91 37.37 11.78
N VAL A 361 57.79 37.58 12.78
CA VAL A 361 59.17 38.05 12.61
C VAL A 361 60.16 36.90 12.42
N SER A 362 59.84 35.67 12.86
CA SER A 362 60.61 34.47 12.53
C SER A 362 59.85 33.18 12.85
N PRO A 363 59.74 32.23 11.89
CA PRO A 363 59.50 30.83 12.24
C PRO A 363 60.39 29.87 11.42
N SER A 364 61.08 28.93 12.07
CA SER A 364 61.98 27.95 11.44
C SER A 364 61.33 26.96 10.47
N GLU A 365 59.99 26.86 10.44
CA GLU A 365 59.25 25.88 9.63
C GLU A 365 58.29 26.51 8.59
N SER A 366 58.11 27.83 8.57
CA SER A 366 57.14 28.51 7.67
C SER A 366 57.73 29.70 6.90
N GLU A 367 59.07 29.82 6.86
CA GLU A 367 59.77 30.94 6.20
C GLU A 367 59.30 31.20 4.77
N GLU A 368 59.02 30.15 4.00
CA GLU A 368 58.67 30.27 2.58
C GLU A 368 57.29 30.91 2.38
N MET A 369 56.29 30.51 3.17
CA MET A 369 54.97 31.15 3.13
C MET A 369 55.01 32.59 3.64
N THR A 370 55.79 32.85 4.70
CA THR A 370 55.97 34.22 5.23
C THR A 370 56.62 35.13 4.18
N LYS A 371 57.64 34.64 3.45
CA LYS A 371 58.28 35.37 2.33
C LYS A 371 57.29 35.58 1.17
N GLN A 372 56.49 34.57 0.80
CA GLN A 372 55.51 34.69 -0.29
C GLN A 372 54.35 35.65 0.02
N VAL A 373 53.92 35.74 1.29
CA VAL A 373 52.94 36.73 1.75
C VAL A 373 53.55 38.14 1.75
N LYS A 374 54.76 38.32 2.31
CA LYS A 374 55.47 39.62 2.34
C LYS A 374 55.85 40.14 0.95
N THR A 375 56.08 39.26 -0.02
CA THR A 375 56.35 39.62 -1.43
C THR A 375 55.08 39.82 -2.28
N GLY A 376 53.88 39.63 -1.69
CA GLY A 376 52.60 39.84 -2.37
C GLY A 376 52.20 38.75 -3.35
N ARG A 377 52.94 37.63 -3.42
CA ARG A 377 52.58 36.47 -4.27
C ARG A 377 51.36 35.71 -3.75
N ILE A 378 51.18 35.68 -2.43
CA ILE A 378 49.97 35.14 -1.80
C ILE A 378 49.18 36.31 -1.26
N SER A 379 47.99 36.53 -1.83
CA SER A 379 47.03 37.52 -1.37
C SER A 379 45.95 36.90 -0.49
N GLN A 380 45.16 37.74 0.16
CA GLN A 380 43.95 37.31 0.86
C GLN A 380 43.01 36.53 -0.07
N THR A 381 42.89 36.93 -1.35
CA THR A 381 42.06 36.22 -2.33
C THR A 381 42.58 34.81 -2.60
N THR A 382 43.90 34.61 -2.68
CA THR A 382 44.50 33.27 -2.81
C THR A 382 44.17 32.38 -1.61
N PHE A 383 44.21 32.91 -0.38
CA PHE A 383 43.80 32.15 0.82
C PHE A 383 42.31 31.81 0.81
N VAL A 384 41.44 32.75 0.42
CA VAL A 384 39.99 32.51 0.31
C VAL A 384 39.72 31.40 -0.70
N GLU A 385 40.33 31.46 -1.88
CA GLU A 385 40.17 30.44 -2.93
C GLU A 385 40.63 29.07 -2.45
N LYS A 386 41.86 28.97 -1.89
CA LYS A 386 42.42 27.70 -1.43
C LYS A 386 41.63 27.09 -0.27
N LEU A 387 41.20 27.89 0.69
CA LEU A 387 40.37 27.42 1.81
C LEU A 387 38.98 26.99 1.33
N THR A 388 38.39 27.70 0.38
CA THR A 388 37.10 27.31 -0.22
C THR A 388 37.23 25.98 -0.96
N SER A 389 38.25 25.82 -1.82
CA SER A 389 38.53 24.55 -2.50
C SER A 389 38.80 23.41 -1.53
N TYR A 390 39.45 23.67 -0.39
CA TYR A 390 39.67 22.67 0.66
C TYR A 390 38.36 22.22 1.31
N VAL A 391 37.47 23.16 1.65
CA VAL A 391 36.14 22.83 2.19
C VAL A 391 35.33 22.00 1.20
N GLU A 392 35.41 22.29 -0.10
CA GLU A 392 34.77 21.51 -1.16
C GLU A 392 35.36 20.11 -1.33
N LEU A 393 36.67 19.97 -1.18
CA LEU A 393 37.36 18.68 -1.26
C LEU A 393 36.97 17.78 -0.08
N VAL A 394 36.97 18.31 1.15
CA VAL A 394 36.56 17.56 2.34
C VAL A 394 35.09 17.14 2.26
N ASP A 395 34.22 18.01 1.73
CA ASP A 395 32.81 17.68 1.49
C ASP A 395 32.68 16.52 0.48
N ARG A 396 33.47 16.54 -0.60
CA ARG A 396 33.49 15.48 -1.62
C ARG A 396 33.98 14.14 -1.06
N GLU A 397 35.06 14.14 -0.28
CA GLU A 397 35.57 12.93 0.37
C GLU A 397 34.55 12.35 1.35
N GLN A 398 33.87 13.20 2.13
CA GLN A 398 32.81 12.77 3.06
C GLN A 398 31.50 12.33 2.38
N MET A 399 31.33 12.62 1.09
CA MET A 399 30.23 12.07 0.27
C MET A 399 30.57 10.66 -0.22
N LEU A 400 31.84 10.40 -0.57
CA LEU A 400 32.32 9.08 -1.01
C LEU A 400 32.30 8.03 0.13
N ASP A 401 32.50 8.46 1.38
CA ASP A 401 32.39 7.59 2.57
C ASP A 401 30.93 7.45 3.09
N GLY A 402 29.97 8.11 2.44
CA GLY A 402 28.55 8.00 2.78
C GLY A 402 27.89 6.78 2.12
N PRO A 403 26.75 6.27 2.64
CA PRO A 403 25.98 5.27 1.91
C PRO A 403 25.58 5.86 0.55
N ASP A 404 25.96 5.17 -0.53
CA ASP A 404 25.90 5.63 -1.93
C ASP A 404 24.68 6.53 -2.23
N GLU A 405 24.97 7.72 -2.77
CA GLU A 405 24.02 8.68 -3.33
C GLU A 405 23.55 8.30 -4.74
N SER A 406 23.63 7.02 -5.12
CA SER A 406 22.83 6.58 -6.24
C SER A 406 21.36 6.65 -5.80
N ASP A 407 20.63 7.60 -6.38
CA ASP A 407 19.24 7.39 -6.79
C ASP A 407 19.18 6.17 -7.74
N GLU A 408 19.66 5.00 -7.29
CA GLU A 408 19.13 3.75 -7.77
C GLU A 408 17.66 3.87 -7.46
N VAL A 409 16.88 4.07 -8.52
CA VAL A 409 15.53 3.54 -8.65
C VAL A 409 15.51 2.30 -7.80
N GLU A 410 14.93 2.41 -6.61
CA GLU A 410 14.98 1.41 -5.55
C GLU A 410 14.34 0.17 -6.17
N MET A 411 15.17 -0.66 -6.81
CA MET A 411 14.79 -1.92 -7.43
C MET A 411 14.31 -2.72 -6.25
N ILE A 412 13.00 -2.73 -6.10
CA ILE A 412 12.30 -3.46 -5.06
C ILE A 412 12.85 -4.87 -5.16
N LYS A 413 13.69 -5.27 -4.19
CA LYS A 413 13.94 -6.68 -3.93
C LYS A 413 12.60 -7.25 -3.49
N LEU A 414 11.78 -7.62 -4.48
CA LEU A 414 10.69 -8.55 -4.32
C LEU A 414 11.36 -9.87 -3.94
N CYS A 415 11.61 -10.05 -2.66
CA CYS A 415 12.07 -11.32 -2.14
C CYS A 415 10.85 -12.25 -2.12
N SER A 416 10.48 -12.80 -3.29
CA SER A 416 9.82 -14.09 -3.32
C SER A 416 10.92 -15.14 -3.23
N ARG A 417 11.00 -15.84 -2.10
CA ARG A 417 11.69 -17.13 -2.07
C ARG A 417 10.94 -18.05 -3.05
N GLY A 418 11.54 -18.27 -4.21
CA GLY A 418 11.02 -19.13 -5.27
C GLY A 418 10.45 -18.33 -6.44
N ASP A 419 11.29 -18.12 -7.44
CA ASP A 419 10.99 -18.11 -8.89
C ASP A 419 11.77 -17.02 -9.62
N ALA A 420 12.58 -17.44 -10.59
CA ALA A 420 13.41 -16.58 -11.42
C ALA A 420 12.56 -15.96 -12.54
N LEU A 421 12.51 -14.63 -12.61
CA LEU A 421 11.94 -13.90 -13.75
C LEU A 421 12.97 -12.90 -14.29
N SER A 422 13.20 -12.92 -15.60
CA SER A 422 14.15 -12.06 -16.31
C SER A 422 13.61 -10.63 -16.43
N TYR A 423 14.47 -9.64 -16.16
CA TYR A 423 14.13 -8.23 -16.25
C TYR A 423 14.59 -7.62 -17.59
N SER A 424 13.71 -6.84 -18.23
CA SER A 424 14.12 -5.78 -19.16
C SER A 424 13.91 -4.43 -18.46
N PRO A 425 14.93 -3.56 -18.34
CA PRO A 425 14.79 -2.28 -17.66
C PRO A 425 13.99 -1.28 -18.52
N VAL A 426 12.98 -0.65 -17.92
CA VAL A 426 12.24 0.48 -18.50
C VAL A 426 12.93 1.76 -18.07
N VAL A 427 13.57 2.46 -19.01
CA VAL A 427 14.21 3.77 -18.79
C VAL A 427 13.17 4.87 -19.01
N LEU A 428 12.94 5.72 -18.00
CA LEU A 428 12.14 6.93 -18.13
C LEU A 428 13.03 8.08 -18.59
N PHE A 429 12.73 8.66 -19.76
CA PHE A 429 13.50 9.77 -20.34
C PHE A 429 13.13 11.10 -19.67
N GLY A 430 14.14 11.87 -19.28
CA GLY A 430 14.00 13.29 -18.92
C GLY A 430 13.90 14.18 -20.17
N PRO A 431 13.41 15.43 -20.04
CA PRO A 431 13.26 16.33 -21.17
C PRO A 431 14.64 16.81 -21.65
N GLY A 432 15.08 16.38 -22.84
CA GLY A 432 16.28 16.90 -23.50
C GLY A 432 17.17 15.89 -24.23
N THR A 433 16.92 14.57 -24.15
CA THR A 433 17.72 13.56 -24.86
C THR A 433 17.21 13.28 -26.27
N ASP A 434 18.08 13.44 -27.26
CA ASP A 434 17.83 13.14 -28.68
C ASP A 434 17.59 11.63 -28.91
N VAL A 435 16.40 11.31 -29.41
CA VAL A 435 15.84 9.94 -29.49
C VAL A 435 16.55 9.09 -30.57
N THR A 436 17.25 9.72 -31.50
CA THR A 436 17.75 9.06 -32.72
C THR A 436 19.06 8.28 -32.54
N SER A 437 19.91 8.65 -31.60
CA SER A 437 21.18 7.95 -31.34
C SER A 437 21.00 6.67 -30.51
N CYS A 438 19.96 6.61 -29.66
CA CYS A 438 19.74 5.52 -28.71
C CYS A 438 19.06 4.28 -29.34
N VAL A 439 18.18 4.48 -30.33
CA VAL A 439 17.50 3.37 -31.04
C VAL A 439 18.50 2.51 -31.82
N ARG A 440 19.60 3.09 -32.31
CA ARG A 440 20.64 2.36 -33.06
C ARG A 440 21.47 1.44 -32.17
N ALA A 441 21.67 1.79 -30.89
CA ALA A 441 22.39 0.96 -29.92
C ALA A 441 21.55 -0.22 -29.41
N GLN A 442 20.24 -0.02 -29.20
CA GLN A 442 19.34 -1.10 -28.78
C GLN A 442 19.14 -2.16 -29.88
N PHE A 443 19.05 -1.76 -31.15
CA PHE A 443 18.85 -2.69 -32.26
C PHE A 443 20.06 -3.64 -32.43
N LEU A 444 21.29 -3.13 -32.29
CA LEU A 444 22.51 -3.93 -32.41
C LEU A 444 22.69 -4.93 -31.25
N SER A 445 22.35 -4.57 -30.01
CA SER A 445 22.48 -5.49 -28.86
C SER A 445 21.53 -6.70 -28.93
N SER A 446 20.39 -6.56 -29.60
CA SER A 446 19.40 -7.65 -29.75
C SER A 446 19.81 -8.72 -30.77
N LEU A 447 20.76 -8.42 -31.66
CA LEU A 447 21.21 -9.34 -32.70
C LEU A 447 22.33 -10.29 -32.24
N GLU A 448 23.09 -9.93 -31.18
CA GLU A 448 24.20 -10.76 -30.68
C GLU A 448 23.78 -11.88 -29.70
N MET A 449 22.58 -11.83 -29.10
CA MET A 449 22.12 -12.87 -28.16
C MET A 449 21.53 -14.14 -28.79
N LYS A 450 21.59 -14.32 -30.12
CA LYS A 450 21.12 -15.55 -30.80
C LYS A 450 22.24 -16.48 -31.31
N ARG A 451 23.50 -16.24 -30.93
CA ARG A 451 24.62 -17.15 -31.20
C ARG A 451 25.61 -17.21 -30.04
N VAL A 452 25.23 -17.91 -28.97
CA VAL A 452 26.00 -18.83 -28.09
C VAL A 452 24.94 -19.64 -27.35
#